data_AF-A0A6J1I8Q5-F1
#
_entry.id   AF-A0A6J1I8Q5-F1
#
_cell.length_a   1.000
_cell.length_b   1.000
_cell.length_c   1.000
_cell.angle_alpha   90.00
_cell.angle_beta   90.00
_cell.angle_gamma   90.00
#
_symmetry.space_group_name_H-M   'P 1'
#
loop_
_entity.id
_entity.type
_entity.pdbx_description
1 polymer ?
#
loop_
_entity_poly.entity_id
_entity_poly.type
_entity_poly.pdbx_seq_one_letter_code
_entity_poly.pdbx_strand_id
1 'polypeptide(L)'
;MPQLDKLTYFTQFFWSCLFFLTFYIPICNDGDGVLGISRILKLRNQLVSHRGNKIRSNDPNSLEDILRKGFSTGVSYMYSSLFEVSQWCNAVDLLGKRSQITFLSCFGEISGSRGLERNIFYLISKSSYSTSSNPGWGIACRNDRMLIHVLHGQGSIPQPERSTCAFHFRPPAAQNALIRDQQRHSFHLVDPSPWPISGSLGALATTVGGVMYMHSFQGGATLLSLGLIFLLYTMFVWWRDVLRESTLEGHHTKVVQLGLRYGFILFIVSEVMFLFAFFRASSHSSLAPTVEIGGIWPPKGIGVLDPREIPFLNTPILLSSGAAVTWAHHAILAGKEKRVVYALVATVSLALVFTGFQGMEYYQAPFTISDSIYGSTFFLATGFHGFHVIIGTLFLIICGIRQYLGHLTKEHHVGFEAAAWYWHFVDVVRLFLFVSIYWWGGI
;
A
#
# COMPACT_ATOMS: atom_id res chain seq x y z
N MET A 1 5.40 38.28 -28.89
CA MET A 1 4.27 37.40 -28.51
C MET A 1 4.21 37.35 -26.99
N PRO A 2 3.05 37.55 -26.35
CA PRO A 2 2.98 37.54 -24.90
C PRO A 2 3.35 36.14 -24.41
N GLN A 3 4.34 36.06 -23.52
CA GLN A 3 4.70 34.83 -22.82
C GLN A 3 3.50 34.40 -22.00
N LEU A 4 2.82 33.34 -22.42
CA LEU A 4 1.77 32.73 -21.63
C LEU A 4 2.44 32.06 -20.41
N ASP A 5 2.04 32.45 -19.20
CA ASP A 5 2.72 32.08 -17.97
C ASP A 5 2.80 30.56 -17.81
N LYS A 6 3.99 30.04 -17.45
CA LYS A 6 4.27 28.62 -17.16
C LYS A 6 3.28 27.99 -16.18
N LEU A 7 2.64 28.81 -15.33
CA LEU A 7 1.62 28.42 -14.37
C LEU A 7 0.31 27.94 -15.04
N THR A 8 -0.04 28.48 -16.21
CA THR A 8 -1.30 28.20 -16.91
C THR A 8 -1.26 26.82 -17.57
N TYR A 9 -0.13 26.45 -18.17
CA TYR A 9 0.06 25.10 -18.72
C TYR A 9 0.22 24.03 -17.63
N PHE A 10 0.92 24.35 -16.54
CA PHE A 10 1.04 23.45 -15.39
C PHE A 10 -0.32 23.16 -14.77
N THR A 11 -1.16 24.18 -14.59
CA THR A 11 -2.52 24.01 -14.08
C THR A 11 -3.38 23.23 -15.06
N GLN A 12 -3.36 23.54 -16.36
CA GLN A 12 -4.13 22.78 -17.36
C GLN A 12 -3.73 21.30 -17.45
N PHE A 13 -2.43 20.99 -17.39
CA PHE A 13 -1.94 19.61 -17.38
C PHE A 13 -2.28 18.90 -16.06
N PHE A 14 -2.11 19.56 -14.92
CA PHE A 14 -2.48 19.03 -13.60
C PHE A 14 -3.99 18.75 -13.49
N TRP A 15 -4.83 19.67 -13.97
CA TRP A 15 -6.28 19.50 -14.00
C TRP A 15 -6.71 18.43 -15.01
N SER A 16 -6.00 18.26 -16.12
CA SER A 16 -6.21 17.15 -17.06
C SER A 16 -5.88 15.80 -16.42
N CYS A 17 -4.73 15.67 -15.75
CA CYS A 17 -4.35 14.45 -15.03
C CYS A 17 -5.32 14.13 -13.88
N LEU A 18 -5.75 15.14 -13.11
CA LEU A 18 -6.75 14.98 -12.05
C LEU A 18 -8.13 14.61 -12.62
N PHE A 19 -8.51 15.20 -13.75
CA PHE A 19 -9.72 14.83 -14.48
C PHE A 19 -9.67 13.37 -14.95
N PHE A 20 -8.59 12.94 -15.60
CA PHE A 20 -8.47 11.54 -16.01
C PHE A 20 -8.42 10.57 -14.82
N LEU A 21 -7.72 10.89 -13.71
CA LEU A 21 -7.74 10.05 -12.50
C LEU A 21 -9.14 9.96 -11.88
N THR A 22 -9.86 11.07 -11.81
CA THR A 22 -11.20 11.12 -11.19
C THR A 22 -12.28 10.44 -12.03
N PHE A 23 -12.12 10.37 -13.36
CA PHE A 23 -12.99 9.58 -14.24
C PHE A 23 -12.57 8.11 -14.36
N TYR A 24 -11.28 7.81 -14.22
CA TYR A 24 -10.75 6.45 -14.31
C TYR A 24 -11.14 5.56 -13.12
N ILE A 25 -11.06 6.09 -11.88
CA ILE A 25 -11.47 5.38 -10.66
C ILE A 25 -12.93 4.85 -10.73
N PRO A 26 -13.93 5.62 -11.20
CA PRO A 26 -15.29 5.11 -11.38
C PRO A 26 -15.49 4.23 -12.62
N ILE A 27 -14.70 4.39 -13.69
CA ILE A 27 -14.80 3.56 -14.91
C ILE A 27 -14.20 2.16 -14.68
N CYS A 28 -13.13 2.03 -13.90
CA CYS A 28 -12.56 0.74 -13.50
C CYS A 28 -13.36 0.01 -12.41
N ASN A 29 -14.36 0.69 -11.83
CA ASN A 29 -15.26 0.13 -10.83
C ASN A 29 -16.58 -0.30 -11.48
N ASP A 30 -16.49 -1.24 -12.43
CA ASP A 30 -17.68 -1.77 -13.10
C ASP A 30 -18.38 -2.78 -12.17
N GLY A 31 -19.47 -2.30 -11.57
CA GLY A 31 -20.23 -2.99 -10.53
C GLY A 31 -20.96 -2.00 -9.62
N ASP A 32 -21.92 -1.25 -10.16
CA ASP A 32 -22.97 -0.50 -9.44
C ASP A 32 -22.63 0.87 -8.82
N GLY A 33 -21.52 1.52 -9.18
CA GLY A 33 -21.15 2.83 -8.62
C GLY A 33 -22.17 3.96 -8.81
N VAL A 34 -22.74 4.10 -10.03
CA VAL A 34 -23.62 5.24 -10.36
C VAL A 34 -25.09 4.97 -10.02
N LEU A 35 -25.55 3.73 -10.20
CA LEU A 35 -26.93 3.32 -9.87
C LEU A 35 -27.13 3.10 -8.35
N GLY A 36 -26.07 2.73 -7.62
CA GLY A 36 -26.07 2.61 -6.16
C GLY A 36 -26.25 3.96 -5.45
N ILE A 37 -25.56 5.01 -5.89
CA ILE A 37 -25.67 6.36 -5.29
C ILE A 37 -27.07 6.94 -5.51
N SER A 38 -27.68 6.71 -6.69
CA SER A 38 -29.04 7.16 -6.96
C SER A 38 -30.08 6.40 -6.12
N ARG A 39 -29.90 5.09 -5.90
CA ARG A 39 -30.74 4.30 -4.96
C ARG A 39 -30.53 4.70 -3.51
N ILE A 40 -29.30 4.99 -3.08
CA ILE A 40 -28.96 5.41 -1.71
C ILE A 40 -29.48 6.83 -1.44
N LEU A 41 -29.42 7.76 -2.40
CA LEU A 41 -30.04 9.08 -2.28
C LEU A 41 -31.57 9.02 -2.26
N LYS A 42 -32.16 8.10 -3.05
CA LYS A 42 -33.62 7.88 -3.06
C LYS A 42 -34.11 7.22 -1.75
N LEU A 43 -33.35 6.27 -1.20
CA LEU A 43 -33.59 5.66 0.12
C LEU A 43 -33.34 6.66 1.26
N ARG A 44 -32.32 7.52 1.17
CA ARG A 44 -32.05 8.60 2.12
C ARG A 44 -33.19 9.60 2.17
N ASN A 45 -33.72 10.03 1.03
CA ASN A 45 -34.85 10.96 0.99
C ASN A 45 -36.16 10.33 1.52
N GLN A 46 -36.38 9.03 1.29
CA GLN A 46 -37.50 8.30 1.89
C GLN A 46 -37.33 8.09 3.41
N LEU A 47 -36.12 7.79 3.89
CA LEU A 47 -35.83 7.62 5.31
C LEU A 47 -35.84 8.94 6.09
N VAL A 48 -35.41 10.05 5.48
CA VAL A 48 -35.46 11.39 6.09
C VAL A 48 -36.90 11.89 6.19
N SER A 49 -37.74 11.61 5.19
CA SER A 49 -39.19 11.89 5.25
C SER A 49 -39.89 11.09 6.35
N HIS A 50 -39.49 9.84 6.60
CA HIS A 50 -40.10 8.99 7.62
C HIS A 50 -39.54 9.20 9.04
N ARG A 51 -38.32 9.76 9.17
CA ARG A 51 -37.62 10.02 10.44
C ARG A 51 -37.92 11.41 11.03
N GLY A 52 -38.57 12.30 10.28
CA GLY A 52 -38.99 13.62 10.77
C GLY A 52 -40.02 13.61 11.91
N ASN A 53 -40.61 12.45 12.24
CA ASN A 53 -41.71 12.38 13.21
C ASN A 53 -41.52 11.40 14.38
N LYS A 54 -40.34 10.81 14.59
CA LYS A 54 -40.16 9.98 15.80
C LYS A 54 -38.71 9.89 16.29
N ILE A 55 -38.55 10.38 17.51
CA ILE A 55 -37.70 9.89 18.61
C ILE A 55 -36.45 10.72 18.94
N ARG A 56 -36.48 11.09 20.22
CA ARG A 56 -35.58 11.81 21.10
C ARG A 56 -34.63 10.80 21.77
N SER A 57 -33.42 11.25 22.12
CA SER A 57 -32.44 10.73 23.09
C SER A 57 -31.33 9.73 22.67
N ASN A 58 -30.09 10.20 22.94
CA ASN A 58 -28.85 9.57 23.45
C ASN A 58 -27.83 8.90 22.48
N ASP A 59 -26.63 9.53 22.45
CA ASP A 59 -25.38 9.37 21.65
C ASP A 59 -24.57 8.06 21.90
N PRO A 60 -23.42 7.72 21.20
CA PRO A 60 -22.41 8.62 20.58
C PRO A 60 -21.75 8.23 19.21
N ASN A 61 -21.20 9.25 18.54
CA ASN A 61 -20.04 9.30 17.63
C ASN A 61 -19.98 8.36 16.40
N SER A 62 -20.44 8.92 15.28
CA SER A 62 -20.45 8.39 13.92
C SER A 62 -19.04 8.14 13.35
N LEU A 63 -18.89 6.98 12.69
CA LEU A 63 -17.79 6.53 11.80
C LEU A 63 -17.22 7.62 10.87
N GLU A 64 -18.04 8.62 10.55
CA GLU A 64 -17.69 9.76 9.72
C GLU A 64 -16.61 10.66 10.36
N ASP A 65 -16.59 10.82 11.69
CA ASP A 65 -15.55 11.59 12.38
C ASP A 65 -14.20 10.85 12.43
N ILE A 66 -14.22 9.51 12.44
CA ILE A 66 -13.02 8.67 12.37
C ILE A 66 -12.42 8.72 10.95
N LEU A 67 -13.27 8.67 9.92
CA LEU A 67 -12.84 8.82 8.52
C LEU A 67 -12.28 10.20 8.23
N ARG A 68 -12.91 11.26 8.74
CA ARG A 68 -12.46 12.64 8.55
C ARG A 68 -11.12 12.90 9.25
N LYS A 69 -10.94 12.36 10.46
CA LYS A 69 -9.65 12.41 11.17
C LYS A 69 -8.59 11.58 10.46
N GLY A 70 -8.89 10.34 10.04
CA GLY A 70 -7.94 9.49 9.32
C GLY A 70 -7.46 10.11 7.99
N PHE A 71 -8.39 10.70 7.23
CA PHE A 71 -8.06 11.39 5.98
C PHE A 71 -7.24 12.68 6.23
N SER A 72 -7.60 13.45 7.25
CA SER A 72 -6.83 14.64 7.66
C SER A 72 -5.42 14.30 8.12
N THR A 73 -5.26 13.21 8.87
CA THR A 73 -3.94 12.76 9.34
C THR A 73 -3.08 12.22 8.20
N GLY A 74 -3.68 11.49 7.24
CA GLY A 74 -2.98 11.02 6.04
C GLY A 74 -2.51 12.15 5.12
N VAL A 75 -3.36 13.16 4.90
CA VAL A 75 -2.99 14.37 4.12
C VAL A 75 -1.92 15.18 4.84
N SER A 76 -1.99 15.28 6.18
CA SER A 76 -0.96 15.97 6.98
C SER A 76 0.37 15.23 6.97
N TYR A 77 0.37 13.89 6.97
CA TYR A 77 1.59 13.08 6.80
C TYR A 77 2.19 13.29 5.41
N MET A 78 1.37 13.28 4.37
CA MET A 78 1.81 13.49 2.99
C MET A 78 2.39 14.91 2.77
N TYR A 79 1.78 15.92 3.39
CA TYR A 79 2.31 17.29 3.40
C TYR A 79 3.61 17.41 4.20
N SER A 80 3.72 16.71 5.34
CA SER A 80 4.94 16.65 6.16
C SER A 80 6.08 15.96 5.40
N SER A 81 5.82 14.86 4.70
CA SER A 81 6.82 14.17 3.88
C SER A 81 7.27 15.01 2.69
N LEU A 82 6.36 15.74 2.04
CA LEU A 82 6.71 16.66 0.96
C LEU A 82 7.48 17.90 1.47
N PHE A 83 7.15 18.39 2.66
CA PHE A 83 7.87 19.48 3.33
C PHE A 83 9.27 19.03 3.80
N GLU A 84 9.39 17.82 4.33
CA GLU A 84 10.67 17.23 4.72
C GLU A 84 11.54 16.94 3.50
N VAL A 85 10.98 16.46 2.38
CA VAL A 85 11.72 16.30 1.11
C VAL A 85 12.17 17.66 0.56
N SER A 86 11.35 18.71 0.69
CA SER A 86 11.75 20.08 0.33
C SER A 86 12.85 20.63 1.24
N GLN A 87 12.83 20.33 2.53
CA GLN A 87 13.91 20.68 3.46
C GLN A 87 15.17 19.85 3.20
N TRP A 88 15.02 18.58 2.77
CA TRP A 88 16.11 17.71 2.38
C TRP A 88 16.81 18.21 1.12
N CYS A 89 16.05 18.63 0.10
CA CYS A 89 16.62 19.25 -1.09
C CYS A 89 17.38 20.55 -0.77
N ASN A 90 16.84 21.41 0.11
CA ASN A 90 17.54 22.63 0.56
C ASN A 90 18.76 22.31 1.45
N ALA A 91 18.71 21.26 2.26
CA ALA A 91 19.80 20.83 3.12
C ALA A 91 20.94 20.19 2.33
N VAL A 92 20.64 19.42 1.29
CA VAL A 92 21.64 18.86 0.35
C VAL A 92 22.33 19.98 -0.44
N ASP A 93 21.60 21.03 -0.83
CA ASP A 93 22.16 22.20 -1.49
C ASP A 93 23.06 23.05 -0.57
N LEU A 94 22.77 23.05 0.74
CA LEU A 94 23.59 23.65 1.79
C LEU A 94 24.78 22.77 2.20
N LEU A 95 24.63 21.44 2.19
CA LEU A 95 25.66 20.45 2.53
C LEU A 95 26.71 20.31 1.42
N GLY A 96 26.36 20.58 0.16
CA GLY A 96 27.33 20.71 -0.94
C GLY A 96 28.33 21.86 -0.74
N LYS A 97 28.08 22.80 0.18
CA LYS A 97 28.91 23.99 0.43
C LYS A 97 29.78 23.95 1.70
N ARG A 98 29.69 22.94 2.57
CA ARG A 98 30.50 22.88 3.80
C ARG A 98 31.14 21.50 4.02
N SER A 99 32.46 21.51 4.23
CA SER A 99 33.32 20.33 4.40
C SER A 99 33.09 19.54 5.70
N GLN A 100 32.80 18.25 5.52
CA GLN A 100 33.30 17.02 6.16
C GLN A 100 33.45 16.76 7.67
N ILE A 101 33.14 17.66 8.64
CA ILE A 101 33.41 17.33 10.08
C ILE A 101 32.15 17.30 10.99
N THR A 102 30.94 17.46 10.45
CA THR A 102 29.71 17.57 11.28
C THR A 102 28.68 16.46 11.05
N PHE A 103 29.10 15.23 10.71
CA PHE A 103 28.15 14.17 10.33
C PHE A 103 27.67 13.26 11.47
N LEU A 104 28.37 13.22 12.62
CA LEU A 104 28.04 12.26 13.69
C LEU A 104 27.21 12.85 14.85
N SER A 105 27.19 14.17 15.05
CA SER A 105 26.42 14.80 16.15
C SER A 105 24.96 15.06 15.80
N CYS A 106 24.62 15.30 14.53
CA CYS A 106 23.24 15.62 14.13
C CYS A 106 22.31 14.41 14.07
N PHE A 107 22.83 13.18 13.96
CA PHE A 107 21.99 11.96 13.99
C PHE A 107 21.46 11.66 15.41
N GLY A 108 22.17 12.11 16.45
CA GLY A 108 21.74 11.95 17.84
C GLY A 108 20.64 12.92 18.28
N GLU A 109 20.52 14.08 17.65
CA GLU A 109 19.52 15.11 18.02
C GLU A 109 18.18 14.96 17.28
N ILE A 110 18.15 14.29 16.13
CA ILE A 110 16.91 14.05 15.37
C ILE A 110 16.12 12.82 15.90
N SER A 111 16.74 11.98 16.74
CA SER A 111 16.09 10.85 17.42
C SER A 111 15.29 11.26 18.70
N GLY A 112 15.05 12.55 18.92
CA GLY A 112 14.42 13.12 20.12
C GLY A 112 12.91 12.87 20.28
N SER A 113 12.44 11.61 20.23
CA SER A 113 11.06 11.22 20.54
C SER A 113 10.88 10.68 21.99
N ARG A 114 11.70 11.13 22.94
CA ARG A 114 11.57 10.75 24.37
C ARG A 114 10.80 11.76 25.23
N GLY A 115 10.30 12.86 24.64
CA GLY A 115 9.51 13.87 25.36
C GLY A 115 8.03 13.52 25.52
N LEU A 116 7.43 12.83 24.55
CA LEU A 116 5.98 12.57 24.53
C LEU A 116 5.59 11.38 25.44
N GLU A 117 6.44 10.36 25.54
CA GLU A 117 6.19 9.18 26.39
C GLU A 117 6.20 9.54 27.89
N ARG A 118 7.07 10.47 28.32
CA ARG A 118 7.11 10.91 29.73
C ARG A 118 5.84 11.65 30.14
N ASN A 119 5.23 12.44 29.27
CA ASN A 119 3.98 13.15 29.58
C ASN A 119 2.78 12.21 29.63
N ILE A 120 2.76 11.16 28.80
CA ILE A 120 1.70 10.15 28.82
C ILE A 120 1.84 9.27 30.08
N PHE A 121 3.05 8.82 30.45
CA PHE A 121 3.27 8.09 31.70
C PHE A 121 3.03 8.95 32.95
N TYR A 122 3.36 10.25 32.91
CA TYR A 122 3.05 11.19 34.00
C TYR A 122 1.53 11.40 34.16
N LEU A 123 0.77 11.48 33.07
CA LEU A 123 -0.69 11.59 33.09
C LEU A 123 -1.38 10.30 33.53
N ILE A 124 -0.86 9.13 33.14
CA ILE A 124 -1.36 7.82 33.61
C ILE A 124 -1.05 7.62 35.11
N SER A 125 0.15 7.99 35.56
CA SER A 125 0.56 7.93 36.97
C SER A 125 -0.31 8.82 37.88
N LYS A 126 -0.69 10.02 37.40
CA LYS A 126 -1.49 10.98 38.16
C LYS A 126 -2.99 10.64 38.21
N SER A 127 -3.48 9.77 37.32
CA SER A 127 -4.88 9.30 37.32
C SER A 127 -5.15 8.17 38.32
N SER A 128 -4.12 7.59 38.97
CA SER A 128 -4.27 6.39 39.80
C SER A 128 -3.95 6.57 41.29
N TYR A 129 -3.72 7.78 41.81
CA TYR A 129 -3.45 7.96 43.25
C TYR A 129 -4.06 9.24 43.85
N SER A 130 -5.19 9.06 44.54
CA SER A 130 -5.64 9.83 45.71
C SER A 130 -6.75 8.98 46.36
N THR A 131 -6.76 8.56 47.62
CA THR A 131 -6.25 9.11 48.88
C THR A 131 -6.01 7.99 49.92
N SER A 132 -5.13 8.29 50.86
CA SER A 132 -4.75 7.55 52.07
C SER A 132 -5.78 7.64 53.21
N SER A 133 -6.01 6.55 53.95
CA SER A 133 -6.06 6.51 55.43
C SER A 133 -6.14 5.06 55.98
N ASN A 134 -5.20 4.69 56.85
CA ASN A 134 -5.08 3.45 57.68
C ASN A 134 -6.24 3.27 58.71
N PRO A 135 -6.31 2.18 59.52
CA PRO A 135 -5.94 0.76 59.35
C PRO A 135 -7.05 -0.24 59.82
N GLY A 136 -7.03 -1.48 59.32
CA GLY A 136 -7.72 -2.62 59.97
C GLY A 136 -9.16 -2.89 59.51
N TRP A 137 -9.39 -4.10 58.99
CA TRP A 137 -10.67 -4.82 58.85
C TRP A 137 -11.83 -4.08 58.15
N GLY A 138 -12.30 -4.62 57.02
CA GLY A 138 -13.66 -4.29 56.58
C GLY A 138 -13.94 -4.57 55.11
N ILE A 139 -14.64 -5.68 54.86
CA ILE A 139 -15.23 -6.05 53.58
C ILE A 139 -16.33 -5.04 53.20
N ALA A 140 -16.39 -4.63 51.93
CA ALA A 140 -17.63 -4.14 51.30
C ALA A 140 -17.79 -4.75 49.90
N CYS A 141 -18.88 -5.50 49.75
CA CYS A 141 -19.31 -6.30 48.61
C CYS A 141 -20.12 -5.41 47.63
N ARG A 142 -19.75 -5.39 46.33
CA ARG A 142 -20.43 -6.01 45.15
C ARG A 142 -21.55 -5.17 44.51
N ASN A 143 -21.38 -5.02 43.19
CA ASN A 143 -22.27 -5.07 42.01
C ASN A 143 -23.80 -5.08 42.27
N ASP A 144 -24.61 -5.05 41.23
CA ASP A 144 -25.74 -5.98 41.25
C ASP A 144 -25.21 -7.44 41.37
N ARG A 145 -25.23 -8.23 42.44
CA ARG A 145 -25.21 -8.08 43.91
C ARG A 145 -24.75 -9.41 44.49
N MET A 146 -23.90 -9.38 45.53
CA MET A 146 -23.69 -10.38 46.62
C MET A 146 -22.87 -11.69 46.49
N LEU A 147 -21.59 -11.70 46.93
CA LEU A 147 -21.00 -12.92 47.47
C LEU A 147 -20.43 -12.62 48.85
N ILE A 148 -21.17 -13.09 49.86
CA ILE A 148 -20.77 -13.11 51.25
C ILE A 148 -19.56 -14.02 51.40
N HIS A 149 -18.56 -13.52 52.12
CA HIS A 149 -17.45 -14.28 52.68
C HIS A 149 -17.91 -14.90 54.00
N VAL A 150 -17.64 -16.19 54.27
CA VAL A 150 -17.09 -16.69 55.56
C VAL A 150 -16.50 -18.09 55.32
N LEU A 151 -15.23 -18.26 55.71
CA LEU A 151 -14.53 -19.53 55.86
C LEU A 151 -15.03 -20.27 57.11
N HIS A 152 -15.23 -21.59 57.00
CA HIS A 152 -15.08 -22.47 58.16
C HIS A 152 -14.29 -23.71 57.75
N GLY A 153 -13.02 -23.73 58.14
CA GLY A 153 -12.19 -24.92 58.15
C GLY A 153 -12.21 -25.56 59.54
N GLN A 154 -12.33 -26.89 59.52
CA GLN A 154 -11.94 -27.88 60.54
C GLN A 154 -12.71 -27.96 61.87
N GLY A 155 -13.29 -29.14 62.10
CA GLY A 155 -13.74 -29.63 63.40
C GLY A 155 -14.56 -30.93 63.34
N SER A 156 -13.87 -32.08 63.48
CA SER A 156 -14.32 -33.36 64.08
C SER A 156 -15.47 -34.24 63.52
N ILE A 157 -15.14 -35.54 63.38
CA ILE A 157 -15.85 -36.81 63.07
C ILE A 157 -16.93 -37.15 64.15
N PRO A 158 -18.10 -37.85 63.91
CA PRO A 158 -18.23 -39.23 63.41
C PRO A 158 -19.44 -39.61 62.48
N GLN A 159 -19.26 -40.75 61.78
CA GLN A 159 -20.23 -41.50 60.94
C GLN A 159 -21.45 -42.05 61.74
N PRO A 160 -22.64 -42.31 61.14
CA PRO A 160 -22.89 -43.56 60.36
C PRO A 160 -23.95 -43.55 59.22
N GLU A 161 -23.82 -44.59 58.37
CA GLU A 161 -24.83 -45.36 57.62
C GLU A 161 -25.50 -44.89 56.29
N ARG A 162 -25.27 -45.75 55.27
CA ARG A 162 -26.14 -46.27 54.19
C ARG A 162 -26.99 -45.31 53.33
N SER A 163 -26.71 -45.31 52.02
CA SER A 163 -27.50 -45.97 50.95
C SER A 163 -27.46 -45.23 49.58
N THR A 164 -26.98 -45.94 48.56
CA THR A 164 -27.38 -45.95 47.13
C THR A 164 -28.00 -44.70 46.48
N CYS A 165 -27.27 -44.07 45.54
CA CYS A 165 -27.69 -43.85 44.14
C CYS A 165 -26.56 -43.16 43.35
N ALA A 166 -25.92 -43.90 42.43
CA ALA A 166 -24.91 -43.36 41.53
C ALA A 166 -25.59 -42.65 40.33
N PHE A 167 -25.75 -41.32 40.42
CA PHE A 167 -25.89 -40.48 39.23
C PHE A 167 -24.48 -40.04 38.81
N HIS A 168 -24.02 -40.55 37.67
CA HIS A 168 -22.77 -40.13 37.04
C HIS A 168 -22.87 -38.64 36.64
N PHE A 169 -22.51 -37.73 37.55
CA PHE A 169 -22.17 -36.36 37.20
C PHE A 169 -20.85 -36.38 36.44
N ARG A 170 -20.91 -36.15 35.12
CA ARG A 170 -19.72 -35.76 34.36
C ARG A 170 -19.21 -34.44 34.97
N PRO A 171 -17.94 -34.32 35.35
CA PRO A 171 -17.43 -33.08 35.92
C PRO A 171 -17.53 -31.94 34.89
N PRO A 172 -17.87 -30.71 35.31
CA PRO A 172 -18.05 -29.54 34.44
C PRO A 172 -16.74 -29.03 33.79
N ALA A 173 -15.63 -29.74 33.96
CA ALA A 173 -14.35 -29.41 33.33
C ALA A 173 -14.36 -29.60 31.79
N ALA A 174 -15.27 -30.41 31.24
CA ALA A 174 -15.33 -30.68 29.80
C ALA A 174 -16.17 -29.68 28.99
N GLN A 175 -16.94 -28.79 29.63
CA GLN A 175 -17.77 -27.78 28.94
C GLN A 175 -17.09 -26.41 28.86
N ASN A 176 -16.12 -26.13 29.73
CA ASN A 176 -15.40 -24.85 29.74
C ASN A 176 -14.23 -24.78 28.75
N ALA A 177 -13.88 -25.88 28.07
CA ALA A 177 -12.87 -25.90 27.00
C ALA A 177 -13.41 -25.49 25.62
N LEU A 178 -14.73 -25.23 25.50
CA LEU A 178 -15.39 -24.81 24.26
C LEU A 178 -15.91 -23.36 24.30
N ILE A 179 -15.41 -22.56 25.22
CA ILE A 179 -15.42 -21.10 25.03
C ILE A 179 -14.18 -20.82 24.18
N ARG A 180 -14.29 -20.98 22.84
CA ARG A 180 -13.41 -20.21 21.96
C ARG A 180 -13.61 -18.77 22.41
N ASP A 181 -12.53 -18.14 22.85
CA ASP A 181 -12.51 -16.72 23.13
C ASP A 181 -13.00 -16.01 21.87
N GLN A 182 -14.29 -15.67 21.87
CA GLN A 182 -14.97 -15.28 20.65
C GLN A 182 -14.55 -13.86 20.38
N GLN A 183 -13.68 -13.69 19.40
CA GLN A 183 -13.25 -12.39 18.93
C GLN A 183 -14.50 -11.55 18.62
N ARG A 184 -14.72 -10.51 19.42
CA ARG A 184 -15.95 -9.69 19.36
C ARG A 184 -15.97 -8.72 18.16
N HIS A 185 -14.88 -8.64 17.41
CA HIS A 185 -14.71 -7.75 16.26
C HIS A 185 -14.21 -8.51 15.03
N SER A 186 -14.53 -7.98 13.85
CA SER A 186 -14.19 -8.62 12.56
C SER A 186 -12.79 -8.27 12.02
N PHE A 187 -12.01 -7.44 12.73
CA PHE A 187 -10.64 -7.11 12.34
C PHE A 187 -9.68 -8.28 12.53
N HIS A 188 -8.65 -8.36 11.70
CA HIS A 188 -7.59 -9.35 11.83
C HIS A 188 -6.59 -8.92 12.91
N LEU A 189 -6.35 -9.79 13.89
CA LEU A 189 -5.25 -9.65 14.86
C LEU A 189 -4.14 -10.56 14.39
N VAL A 190 -3.07 -9.97 13.85
CA VAL A 190 -1.94 -10.71 13.26
C VAL A 190 -1.00 -11.18 14.36
N ASP A 191 -0.55 -12.42 14.29
CA ASP A 191 0.45 -12.96 15.20
C ASP A 191 1.84 -12.31 14.98
N PRO A 192 2.71 -12.26 16.01
CA PRO A 192 4.05 -11.72 15.86
C PRO A 192 4.83 -12.44 14.76
N SER A 193 5.34 -11.69 13.78
CA SER A 193 6.16 -12.22 12.68
C SER A 193 7.54 -11.56 12.63
N PRO A 194 8.60 -12.28 12.22
CA PRO A 194 9.96 -11.74 12.13
C PRO A 194 10.21 -10.95 10.83
N TRP A 195 9.24 -10.92 9.90
CA TRP A 195 9.42 -10.35 8.57
C TRP A 195 9.68 -8.84 8.55
N PRO A 196 9.07 -8.01 9.41
CA PRO A 196 9.39 -6.58 9.47
C PRO A 196 10.86 -6.30 9.80
N ILE A 197 11.41 -6.98 10.82
CA ILE A 197 12.82 -6.79 11.21
C ILE A 197 13.78 -7.37 10.16
N SER A 198 13.47 -8.54 9.61
CA SER A 198 14.24 -9.12 8.50
C SER A 198 14.26 -8.20 7.28
N GLY A 199 13.11 -7.60 6.92
CA GLY A 199 13.01 -6.67 5.81
C GLY A 199 13.82 -5.40 6.05
N SER A 200 13.77 -4.83 7.26
CA SER A 200 14.57 -3.65 7.62
C SER A 200 16.08 -3.92 7.53
N LEU A 201 16.53 -5.11 7.96
CA LEU A 201 17.94 -5.51 7.86
C LEU A 201 18.37 -5.71 6.40
N GLY A 202 17.50 -6.29 5.57
CA GLY A 202 17.73 -6.39 4.13
C GLY A 202 17.83 -5.03 3.43
N ALA A 203 16.97 -4.09 3.81
CA ALA A 203 16.98 -2.72 3.28
C ALA A 203 18.25 -1.97 3.69
N LEU A 204 18.68 -2.13 4.94
CA LEU A 204 19.95 -1.56 5.42
C LEU A 204 21.14 -2.16 4.66
N ALA A 205 21.22 -3.49 4.54
CA ALA A 205 22.29 -4.17 3.82
C ALA A 205 22.35 -3.73 2.34
N THR A 206 21.19 -3.60 1.68
CA THR A 206 21.10 -3.12 0.30
C THR A 206 21.57 -1.68 0.16
N THR A 207 21.18 -0.79 1.09
CA THR A 207 21.57 0.62 1.05
C THR A 207 23.07 0.79 1.29
N VAL A 208 23.62 0.14 2.32
CA VAL A 208 25.05 0.18 2.64
C VAL A 208 25.86 -0.45 1.51
N GLY A 209 25.45 -1.62 1.03
CA GLY A 209 26.07 -2.30 -0.12
C GLY A 209 26.04 -1.45 -1.39
N GLY A 210 24.93 -0.76 -1.65
CA GLY A 210 24.80 0.16 -2.78
C GLY A 210 25.76 1.35 -2.70
N VAL A 211 25.85 2.00 -1.54
CA VAL A 211 26.81 3.09 -1.31
C VAL A 211 28.25 2.58 -1.48
N MET A 212 28.58 1.43 -0.90
CA MET A 212 29.91 0.82 -1.05
C MET A 212 30.23 0.48 -2.50
N TYR A 213 29.27 -0.05 -3.26
CA TYR A 213 29.42 -0.36 -4.67
C TYR A 213 29.67 0.89 -5.51
N MET A 214 28.89 1.96 -5.32
CA MET A 214 29.06 3.22 -6.05
C MET A 214 30.41 3.91 -5.79
N HIS A 215 30.99 3.73 -4.61
CA HIS A 215 32.29 4.30 -4.23
C HIS A 215 33.47 3.32 -4.41
N SER A 216 33.26 2.19 -5.09
CA SER A 216 34.31 1.18 -5.37
C SER A 216 35.00 0.59 -4.13
N PHE A 217 34.29 0.47 -3.00
CA PHE A 217 34.81 -0.23 -1.82
C PHE A 217 34.82 -1.75 -2.02
N GLN A 218 35.81 -2.42 -1.41
CA GLN A 218 35.90 -3.87 -1.41
C GLN A 218 34.67 -4.49 -0.74
N GLY A 219 34.09 -5.52 -1.36
CA GLY A 219 32.89 -6.19 -0.87
C GLY A 219 31.57 -5.43 -1.10
N GLY A 220 31.58 -4.26 -1.74
CA GLY A 220 30.36 -3.50 -2.02
C GLY A 220 29.36 -4.27 -2.89
N ALA A 221 29.81 -4.84 -4.01
CA ALA A 221 28.96 -5.63 -4.90
C ALA A 221 28.37 -6.88 -4.21
N THR A 222 29.14 -7.56 -3.36
CA THR A 222 28.68 -8.74 -2.63
C THR A 222 27.66 -8.39 -1.55
N LEU A 223 27.86 -7.28 -0.83
CA LEU A 223 26.89 -6.83 0.18
C LEU A 223 25.59 -6.36 -0.47
N LEU A 224 25.68 -5.64 -1.60
CA LEU A 224 24.52 -5.21 -2.38
C LEU A 224 23.70 -6.41 -2.88
N SER A 225 24.35 -7.39 -3.51
CA SER A 225 23.66 -8.58 -4.04
C SER A 225 23.05 -9.44 -2.93
N LEU A 226 23.78 -9.64 -1.82
CA LEU A 226 23.27 -10.35 -0.66
C LEU A 226 22.08 -9.62 -0.01
N GLY A 227 22.15 -8.30 0.13
CA GLY A 227 21.05 -7.46 0.63
C GLY A 227 19.80 -7.57 -0.24
N LEU A 228 19.96 -7.51 -1.57
CA LEU A 228 18.86 -7.68 -2.52
C LEU A 228 18.23 -9.07 -2.45
N ILE A 229 19.05 -10.14 -2.41
CA ILE A 229 18.55 -11.52 -2.26
C ILE A 229 17.79 -11.67 -0.93
N PHE A 230 18.32 -11.10 0.15
CA PHE A 230 17.68 -11.15 1.46
C PHE A 230 16.33 -10.43 1.46
N LEU A 231 16.24 -9.25 0.84
CA LEU A 231 14.98 -8.53 0.65
C LEU A 231 13.95 -9.35 -0.15
N LEU A 232 14.36 -9.92 -1.29
CA LEU A 232 13.48 -10.76 -2.12
C LEU A 232 12.99 -11.99 -1.36
N TYR A 233 13.87 -12.61 -0.55
CA TYR A 233 13.51 -13.73 0.31
C TYR A 233 12.49 -13.32 1.37
N THR A 234 12.72 -12.22 2.09
CA THR A 234 11.75 -11.72 3.09
C THR A 234 10.41 -11.42 2.44
N MET A 235 10.38 -10.75 1.28
CA MET A 235 9.14 -10.49 0.54
C MET A 235 8.42 -11.78 0.18
N PHE A 236 9.12 -12.77 -0.35
CA PHE A 236 8.53 -14.06 -0.73
C PHE A 236 7.90 -14.77 0.47
N VAL A 237 8.62 -14.87 1.60
CA VAL A 237 8.12 -15.56 2.79
C VAL A 237 6.98 -14.79 3.45
N TRP A 238 7.05 -13.46 3.47
CA TRP A 238 5.97 -12.63 4.00
C TRP A 238 4.69 -12.78 3.18
N TRP A 239 4.78 -12.74 1.84
CA TRP A 239 3.62 -12.98 0.98
C TRP A 239 3.07 -14.39 1.12
N ARG A 240 3.92 -15.40 1.29
CA ARG A 240 3.48 -16.77 1.60
C ARG A 240 2.63 -16.82 2.88
N ASP A 241 3.04 -16.12 3.93
CA ASP A 241 2.32 -16.12 5.20
C ASP A 241 0.97 -15.39 5.09
N VAL A 242 0.92 -14.23 4.40
CA VAL A 242 -0.35 -13.55 4.07
C VAL A 242 -1.28 -14.46 3.25
N LEU A 243 -0.74 -15.24 2.32
CA LEU A 243 -1.53 -16.22 1.55
C LEU A 243 -2.09 -17.34 2.42
N ARG A 244 -1.32 -17.83 3.39
CA ARG A 244 -1.75 -18.84 4.37
C ARG A 244 -2.84 -18.29 5.29
N GLU A 245 -2.63 -17.13 5.89
CA GLU A 245 -3.58 -16.46 6.80
C GLU A 245 -4.93 -16.21 6.10
N SER A 246 -4.87 -15.79 4.83
CA SER A 246 -6.06 -15.47 4.04
C SER A 246 -6.80 -16.70 3.50
N THR A 247 -6.08 -17.71 3.01
CA THR A 247 -6.67 -18.84 2.27
C THR A 247 -6.94 -20.05 3.15
N LEU A 248 -6.01 -20.37 4.07
CA LEU A 248 -6.08 -21.58 4.89
C LEU A 248 -6.71 -21.30 6.25
N GLU A 249 -6.38 -20.17 6.87
CA GLU A 249 -6.86 -19.81 8.22
C GLU A 249 -8.14 -18.96 8.16
N GLY A 250 -8.40 -18.29 7.03
CA GLY A 250 -9.66 -17.60 6.76
C GLY A 250 -9.84 -16.31 7.54
N HIS A 251 -8.75 -15.65 7.95
CA HIS A 251 -8.80 -14.43 8.77
C HIS A 251 -9.27 -13.17 7.99
N HIS A 252 -9.36 -13.24 6.67
CA HIS A 252 -9.76 -12.13 5.81
C HIS A 252 -11.29 -11.95 5.76
N THR A 253 -11.86 -11.33 6.79
CA THR A 253 -13.27 -10.91 6.79
C THR A 253 -13.53 -9.79 5.77
N LYS A 254 -14.80 -9.48 5.47
CA LYS A 254 -15.16 -8.40 4.52
C LYS A 254 -14.58 -7.02 4.91
N VAL A 255 -14.46 -6.73 6.20
CA VAL A 255 -13.85 -5.47 6.69
C VAL A 255 -12.35 -5.44 6.39
N VAL A 256 -11.65 -6.56 6.59
CA VAL A 256 -10.21 -6.69 6.29
C VAL A 256 -9.97 -6.60 4.79
N GLN A 257 -10.79 -7.28 3.98
CA GLN A 257 -10.72 -7.21 2.52
C GLN A 257 -10.89 -5.76 2.02
N LEU A 258 -11.86 -5.04 2.58
CA LEU A 258 -12.05 -3.62 2.27
C LEU A 258 -10.83 -2.78 2.67
N GLY A 259 -10.24 -3.04 3.84
CA GLY A 259 -9.01 -2.38 4.29
C GLY A 259 -7.83 -2.61 3.33
N LEU A 260 -7.65 -3.85 2.85
CA LEU A 260 -6.61 -4.18 1.87
C LEU A 260 -6.81 -3.43 0.54
N ARG A 261 -8.06 -3.30 0.08
CA ARG A 261 -8.37 -2.51 -1.13
C ARG A 261 -7.99 -1.04 -0.95
N TYR A 262 -8.34 -0.42 0.18
CA TYR A 262 -7.92 0.96 0.47
C TYR A 262 -6.40 1.10 0.55
N GLY A 263 -5.72 0.18 1.22
CA GLY A 263 -4.26 0.19 1.31
C GLY A 263 -3.59 0.10 -0.06
N PHE A 264 -4.09 -0.75 -0.95
CA PHE A 264 -3.53 -0.90 -2.28
C PHE A 264 -3.83 0.30 -3.20
N ILE A 265 -5.01 0.92 -3.08
CA ILE A 265 -5.32 2.16 -3.80
C ILE A 265 -4.38 3.29 -3.36
N LEU A 266 -4.14 3.44 -2.06
CA LEU A 266 -3.20 4.45 -1.54
C LEU A 266 -1.76 4.20 -2.02
N PHE A 267 -1.34 2.93 -2.11
CA PHE A 267 -0.07 2.55 -2.72
C PHE A 267 0.00 2.94 -4.21
N ILE A 268 -1.03 2.65 -5.01
CA ILE A 268 -1.04 3.10 -6.42
C ILE A 268 -0.95 4.63 -6.51
N VAL A 269 -1.65 5.36 -5.65
CA VAL A 269 -1.60 6.82 -5.62
C VAL A 269 -0.17 7.32 -5.30
N SER A 270 0.56 6.67 -4.39
CA SER A 270 1.97 7.03 -4.14
C SER A 270 2.84 6.78 -5.36
N GLU A 271 2.64 5.67 -6.09
CA GLU A 271 3.41 5.36 -7.30
C GLU A 271 3.10 6.33 -8.45
N VAL A 272 1.84 6.78 -8.58
CA VAL A 272 1.46 7.84 -9.53
C VAL A 272 2.21 9.13 -9.22
N MET A 273 2.30 9.53 -7.95
CA MET A 273 3.03 10.74 -7.55
C MET A 273 4.55 10.59 -7.74
N PHE A 274 5.10 9.40 -7.50
CA PHE A 274 6.49 9.09 -7.78
C PHE A 274 6.81 9.25 -9.27
N LEU A 275 6.01 8.66 -10.15
CA LEU A 275 6.20 8.78 -11.60
C LEU A 275 5.95 10.21 -12.12
N PHE A 276 4.99 10.92 -11.53
CA PHE A 276 4.73 12.33 -11.83
C PHE A 276 5.98 13.22 -11.67
N ALA A 277 6.87 12.90 -10.71
CA ALA A 277 8.12 13.63 -10.55
C ALA A 277 9.02 13.53 -11.79
N PHE A 278 9.08 12.38 -12.46
CA PHE A 278 9.86 12.21 -13.70
C PHE A 278 9.22 12.93 -14.88
N PHE A 279 7.89 12.89 -15.00
CA PHE A 279 7.18 13.69 -16.01
C PHE A 279 7.42 15.19 -15.81
N ARG A 280 7.39 15.66 -14.56
CA ARG A 280 7.72 17.05 -14.23
C ARG A 280 9.17 17.39 -14.61
N ALA A 281 10.12 16.50 -14.33
CA ALA A 281 11.52 16.71 -14.70
C ALA A 281 11.68 16.81 -16.23
N SER A 282 11.11 15.87 -16.98
CA SER A 282 11.14 15.88 -18.45
C SER A 282 10.50 17.14 -19.03
N SER A 283 9.29 17.51 -18.59
CA SER A 283 8.58 18.71 -19.07
C SER A 283 9.32 20.00 -18.70
N HIS A 284 9.93 20.08 -17.52
CA HIS A 284 10.71 21.26 -17.14
C HIS A 284 11.92 21.47 -18.04
N SER A 285 12.63 20.39 -18.38
CA SER A 285 13.81 20.43 -19.24
C SER A 285 13.51 20.68 -20.72
N SER A 286 12.35 20.23 -21.19
CA SER A 286 11.96 20.27 -22.61
C SER A 286 11.17 21.52 -23.01
N LEU A 287 10.33 22.08 -22.12
CA LEU A 287 9.52 23.27 -22.43
C LEU A 287 10.34 24.56 -22.54
N ALA A 288 11.45 24.66 -21.82
CA ALA A 288 12.37 25.79 -21.91
C ALA A 288 13.81 25.28 -21.88
N PRO A 289 14.30 24.71 -23.01
CA PRO A 289 15.65 24.15 -23.12
C PRO A 289 16.71 25.18 -22.75
N THR A 290 17.74 24.75 -22.01
CA THR A 290 18.85 25.64 -21.63
C THR A 290 19.69 26.02 -22.84
N VAL A 291 20.42 27.13 -22.74
CA VAL A 291 21.33 27.58 -23.80
C VAL A 291 22.46 26.58 -24.07
N GLU A 292 22.84 25.78 -23.06
CA GLU A 292 23.89 24.76 -23.15
C GLU A 292 23.52 23.62 -24.11
N ILE A 293 22.24 23.27 -24.22
CA ILE A 293 21.73 22.28 -25.19
C ILE A 293 21.30 22.90 -26.52
N GLY A 294 21.59 24.19 -26.72
CA GLY A 294 21.31 24.93 -27.95
C GLY A 294 19.91 25.57 -28.01
N GLY A 295 19.19 25.64 -26.89
CA GLY A 295 17.88 26.30 -26.80
C GLY A 295 16.77 25.61 -27.61
N ILE A 296 16.98 24.36 -28.03
CA ILE A 296 16.02 23.54 -28.79
C ILE A 296 15.82 22.18 -28.10
N TRP A 297 14.69 21.55 -28.37
CA TRP A 297 14.37 20.18 -27.95
C TRP A 297 13.93 19.37 -29.17
N PRO A 298 14.38 18.13 -29.34
CA PRO A 298 15.47 17.45 -28.61
C PRO A 298 16.84 18.14 -28.82
N PRO A 299 17.83 17.95 -27.91
CA PRO A 299 19.18 18.48 -28.07
C PRO A 299 19.84 18.06 -29.38
N LYS A 300 20.62 18.96 -30.00
CA LYS A 300 21.35 18.65 -31.25
C LYS A 300 22.30 17.47 -31.04
N GLY A 301 22.30 16.54 -32.00
CA GLY A 301 23.19 15.38 -32.00
C GLY A 301 22.58 14.12 -31.39
N ILE A 302 21.37 14.19 -30.83
CA ILE A 302 20.64 13.01 -30.34
C ILE A 302 19.74 12.48 -31.46
N GLY A 303 20.00 11.23 -31.88
CA GLY A 303 19.10 10.50 -32.75
C GLY A 303 17.87 10.03 -31.96
N VAL A 304 16.77 10.78 -32.02
CA VAL A 304 15.53 10.38 -31.34
C VAL A 304 14.94 9.13 -32.02
N LEU A 305 14.41 8.22 -31.21
CA LEU A 305 13.70 7.03 -31.69
C LEU A 305 12.43 7.43 -32.44
N ASP A 306 12.16 6.82 -33.59
CA ASP A 306 10.90 7.06 -34.31
C ASP A 306 9.73 6.51 -33.48
N PRO A 307 8.77 7.36 -33.06
CA PRO A 307 7.62 6.92 -32.28
C PRO A 307 6.75 5.88 -33.00
N ARG A 308 6.82 5.77 -34.33
CA ARG A 308 5.98 4.91 -35.17
C ARG A 308 6.47 3.47 -35.30
N GLU A 309 7.69 3.18 -34.84
CA GLU A 309 8.29 1.86 -34.92
C GLU A 309 7.97 1.03 -33.65
N ILE A 310 9.01 0.65 -32.90
CA ILE A 310 8.89 -0.16 -31.68
C ILE A 310 8.00 0.50 -30.62
N PRO A 311 8.06 1.82 -30.35
CA PRO A 311 7.21 2.45 -29.35
C PRO A 311 5.71 2.32 -29.69
N PHE A 312 5.36 2.51 -30.96
CA PHE A 312 3.98 2.35 -31.44
C PHE A 312 3.52 0.89 -31.38
N LEU A 313 4.38 -0.08 -31.64
CA LEU A 313 4.06 -1.51 -31.53
C LEU A 313 3.83 -1.94 -30.07
N ASN A 314 4.58 -1.37 -29.13
CA ASN A 314 4.47 -1.70 -27.71
C ASN A 314 3.15 -1.23 -27.08
N THR A 315 2.56 -0.14 -27.56
CA THR A 315 1.27 0.38 -27.07
C THR A 315 0.08 -0.60 -27.23
N PRO A 316 -0.25 -1.12 -28.43
CA PRO A 316 -1.35 -2.06 -28.60
C PRO A 316 -1.10 -3.40 -27.93
N ILE A 317 0.16 -3.85 -27.80
CA ILE A 317 0.51 -5.08 -27.04
C ILE A 317 0.06 -4.91 -25.59
N LEU A 318 0.42 -3.77 -24.98
CA LEU A 318 0.08 -3.50 -23.59
C LEU A 318 -1.42 -3.29 -23.41
N LEU A 319 -2.08 -2.53 -24.29
CA LEU A 319 -3.55 -2.37 -24.27
C LEU A 319 -4.30 -3.69 -24.44
N SER A 320 -3.81 -4.57 -25.32
CA SER A 320 -4.39 -5.92 -25.50
C SER A 320 -4.21 -6.77 -24.24
N SER A 321 -3.10 -6.61 -23.53
CA SER A 321 -2.88 -7.28 -22.24
C SER A 321 -3.86 -6.79 -21.18
N GLY A 322 -4.15 -5.49 -21.12
CA GLY A 322 -5.19 -4.92 -20.26
C GLY A 322 -6.57 -5.52 -20.54
N ALA A 323 -6.96 -5.63 -21.81
CA ALA A 323 -8.21 -6.30 -22.20
C ALA A 323 -8.24 -7.78 -21.78
N ALA A 324 -7.11 -8.49 -21.88
CA ALA A 324 -6.98 -9.88 -21.43
C ALA A 324 -7.12 -10.02 -19.90
N VAL A 325 -6.60 -9.07 -19.11
CA VAL A 325 -6.84 -9.03 -17.65
C VAL A 325 -8.31 -8.79 -17.32
N THR A 326 -8.97 -7.87 -18.02
CA THR A 326 -10.42 -7.63 -17.85
C THR A 326 -11.22 -8.89 -18.20
N TRP A 327 -10.83 -9.62 -19.25
CA TRP A 327 -11.41 -10.91 -19.58
C TRP A 327 -11.20 -11.95 -18.46
N ALA A 328 -10.00 -12.00 -17.86
CA ALA A 328 -9.73 -12.87 -16.71
C ALA A 328 -10.64 -12.52 -15.52
N HIS A 329 -10.84 -11.23 -15.25
CA HIS A 329 -11.70 -10.75 -14.16
C HIS A 329 -13.15 -11.20 -14.35
N HIS A 330 -13.73 -10.96 -15.52
CA HIS A 330 -15.09 -11.42 -15.82
C HIS A 330 -15.22 -12.94 -15.80
N ALA A 331 -14.16 -13.69 -16.17
CA ALA A 331 -14.15 -15.13 -16.07
C ALA A 331 -14.18 -15.62 -14.60
N ILE A 332 -13.52 -14.92 -13.66
CA ILE A 332 -13.60 -15.20 -12.22
C ILE A 332 -15.03 -14.96 -11.71
N LEU A 333 -15.62 -13.81 -12.06
CA LEU A 333 -16.99 -13.47 -11.67
C LEU A 333 -18.04 -14.42 -12.26
N ALA A 334 -17.78 -14.97 -13.45
CA ALA A 334 -18.59 -15.99 -14.09
C ALA A 334 -18.36 -17.41 -13.55
N GLY A 335 -17.39 -17.62 -12.65
CA GLY A 335 -17.03 -18.93 -12.10
C GLY A 335 -16.37 -19.88 -13.11
N LYS A 336 -15.82 -19.35 -14.22
CA LYS A 336 -15.22 -20.15 -15.30
C LYS A 336 -13.71 -20.28 -15.12
N GLU A 337 -13.28 -21.05 -14.13
CA GLU A 337 -11.88 -21.15 -13.68
C GLU A 337 -10.86 -21.42 -14.81
N LYS A 338 -11.16 -22.36 -15.73
CA LYS A 338 -10.26 -22.65 -16.86
C LYS A 338 -10.01 -21.45 -17.77
N ARG A 339 -11.05 -20.62 -18.01
CA ARG A 339 -10.94 -19.42 -18.85
C ARG A 339 -10.10 -18.34 -18.17
N VAL A 340 -10.12 -18.27 -16.83
CA VAL A 340 -9.27 -17.34 -16.07
C VAL A 340 -7.80 -17.67 -16.30
N VAL A 341 -7.42 -18.95 -16.20
CA VAL A 341 -6.03 -19.37 -16.42
C VAL A 341 -5.58 -19.04 -17.85
N TYR A 342 -6.40 -19.32 -18.87
CA TYR A 342 -6.06 -18.97 -20.25
C TYR A 342 -5.89 -17.47 -20.47
N ALA A 343 -6.78 -16.65 -19.89
CA ALA A 343 -6.70 -15.20 -19.99
C ALA A 343 -5.45 -14.63 -19.28
N LEU A 344 -5.11 -15.17 -18.10
CA LEU A 344 -3.91 -14.79 -17.36
C LEU A 344 -2.63 -15.19 -18.09
N VAL A 345 -2.56 -16.40 -18.67
CA VAL A 345 -1.41 -16.82 -19.49
C VAL A 345 -1.26 -15.91 -20.70
N ALA A 346 -2.35 -15.59 -21.41
CA ALA A 346 -2.30 -14.67 -22.54
C ALA A 346 -1.78 -13.28 -22.13
N THR A 347 -2.23 -12.77 -20.99
CA THR A 347 -1.74 -11.49 -20.44
C THR A 347 -0.23 -11.53 -20.16
N VAL A 348 0.23 -12.56 -19.44
CA VAL A 348 1.65 -12.71 -19.10
C VAL A 348 2.51 -12.88 -20.35
N SER A 349 2.04 -13.62 -21.36
CA SER A 349 2.75 -13.72 -22.64
C SER A 349 2.90 -12.36 -23.33
N LEU A 350 1.83 -11.55 -23.40
CA LEU A 350 1.89 -10.19 -23.97
C LEU A 350 2.84 -9.28 -23.18
N ALA A 351 2.83 -9.37 -21.84
CA ALA A 351 3.73 -8.64 -20.96
C ALA A 351 5.22 -8.96 -21.19
N LEU A 352 5.54 -10.25 -21.38
CA LEU A 352 6.90 -10.71 -21.69
C LEU A 352 7.34 -10.23 -23.07
N VAL A 353 6.44 -10.26 -24.07
CA VAL A 353 6.71 -9.72 -25.40
C VAL A 353 7.00 -8.21 -25.34
N PHE A 354 6.19 -7.45 -24.60
CA PHE A 354 6.45 -6.02 -24.35
C PHE A 354 7.83 -5.79 -23.71
N THR A 355 8.16 -6.56 -22.67
CA THR A 355 9.45 -6.42 -21.96
C THR A 355 10.63 -6.74 -22.88
N GLY A 356 10.47 -7.76 -23.73
CA GLY A 356 11.47 -8.12 -24.74
C GLY A 356 11.70 -7.02 -25.78
N PHE A 357 10.63 -6.43 -26.32
CA PHE A 357 10.73 -5.29 -27.22
C PHE A 357 11.33 -4.05 -26.55
N GLN A 358 10.99 -3.77 -25.29
CA GLN A 358 11.59 -2.67 -24.54
C GLN A 358 13.09 -2.89 -24.32
N GLY A 359 13.53 -4.12 -24.05
CA GLY A 359 14.95 -4.47 -23.96
C GLY A 359 15.68 -4.32 -25.30
N MET A 360 15.02 -4.69 -26.41
CA MET A 360 15.56 -4.48 -27.76
C MET A 360 15.72 -2.99 -28.08
N GLU A 361 14.72 -2.17 -27.74
CA GLU A 361 14.78 -0.71 -27.89
C GLU A 361 15.96 -0.12 -27.11
N TYR A 362 16.20 -0.55 -25.88
CA TYR A 362 17.35 -0.08 -25.09
C TYR A 362 18.70 -0.52 -25.67
N TYR A 363 18.78 -1.70 -26.28
CA TYR A 363 20.01 -2.17 -26.90
C TYR A 363 20.31 -1.45 -28.22
N GLN A 364 19.28 -1.08 -28.97
CA GLN A 364 19.40 -0.41 -30.27
C GLN A 364 19.37 1.12 -30.19
N ALA A 365 19.10 1.69 -29.01
CA ALA A 365 19.03 3.12 -28.81
C ALA A 365 20.35 3.80 -29.23
N PRO A 366 20.31 4.84 -30.08
CA PRO A 366 21.51 5.54 -30.54
C PRO A 366 22.05 6.55 -29.50
N PHE A 367 21.44 6.60 -28.31
CA PHE A 367 21.83 7.46 -27.20
C PHE A 367 21.83 6.68 -25.87
N THR A 368 22.60 7.16 -24.90
CA THR A 368 22.77 6.55 -23.58
C THR A 368 22.25 7.44 -22.45
N ILE A 369 22.18 6.90 -21.23
CA ILE A 369 21.76 7.65 -20.03
C ILE A 369 22.69 8.84 -19.71
N SER A 370 23.94 8.81 -20.17
CA SER A 370 24.96 9.82 -19.92
C SER A 370 25.05 10.93 -20.97
N ASP A 371 24.30 10.86 -22.07
CA ASP A 371 24.51 11.78 -23.21
C ASP A 371 24.02 13.20 -22.93
N SER A 372 22.79 13.35 -22.44
CA SER A 372 22.23 14.65 -22.06
C SER A 372 21.03 14.48 -21.12
N ILE A 373 20.44 15.60 -20.72
CA ILE A 373 19.17 15.62 -19.97
C ILE A 373 18.04 14.86 -20.69
N TYR A 374 18.05 14.80 -22.03
CA TYR A 374 17.13 13.96 -22.80
C TYR A 374 17.33 12.48 -22.46
N GLY A 375 18.56 11.97 -22.60
CA GLY A 375 18.89 10.57 -22.29
C GLY A 375 18.61 10.22 -20.82
N SER A 376 19.02 11.09 -19.89
CA SER A 376 18.79 10.84 -18.46
C SER A 376 17.30 10.80 -18.10
N THR A 377 16.49 11.74 -18.59
CA THR A 377 15.03 11.75 -18.31
C THR A 377 14.29 10.65 -19.04
N PHE A 378 14.70 10.30 -20.26
CA PHE A 378 14.17 9.17 -21.02
C PHE A 378 14.39 7.86 -20.27
N PHE A 379 15.64 7.46 -20.02
CA PHE A 379 15.97 6.16 -19.44
C PHE A 379 15.48 6.00 -18.01
N LEU A 380 15.43 7.07 -17.20
CA LEU A 380 14.85 7.00 -15.86
C LEU A 380 13.33 6.79 -15.92
N ALA A 381 12.61 7.56 -16.73
CA ALA A 381 11.15 7.46 -16.81
C ALA A 381 10.71 6.12 -17.42
N THR A 382 11.29 5.72 -18.56
CA THR A 382 10.97 4.45 -19.20
C THR A 382 11.51 3.26 -18.40
N GLY A 383 12.66 3.41 -17.74
CA GLY A 383 13.28 2.38 -16.91
C GLY A 383 12.47 2.05 -15.66
N PHE A 384 12.03 3.07 -14.91
CA PHE A 384 11.14 2.84 -13.77
C PHE A 384 9.80 2.26 -14.21
N HIS A 385 9.23 2.73 -15.32
CA HIS A 385 8.02 2.09 -15.85
C HIS A 385 8.25 0.62 -16.21
N GLY A 386 9.36 0.27 -16.90
CA GLY A 386 9.73 -1.11 -17.19
C GLY A 386 9.90 -1.97 -15.93
N PHE A 387 10.47 -1.40 -14.86
CA PHE A 387 10.54 -2.06 -13.55
C PHE A 387 9.15 -2.37 -12.97
N HIS A 388 8.20 -1.43 -13.08
CA HIS A 388 6.81 -1.65 -12.66
C HIS A 388 6.11 -2.72 -13.52
N VAL A 389 6.38 -2.76 -14.84
CA VAL A 389 5.87 -3.83 -15.72
C VAL A 389 6.37 -5.20 -15.26
N ILE A 390 7.65 -5.33 -14.89
CA ILE A 390 8.21 -6.59 -14.37
C ILE A 390 7.53 -6.99 -13.06
N ILE A 391 7.37 -6.07 -12.11
CA ILE A 391 6.65 -6.34 -10.84
C ILE A 391 5.20 -6.76 -11.12
N GLY A 392 4.49 -6.05 -11.99
CA GLY A 392 3.11 -6.37 -12.36
C GLY A 392 3.00 -7.74 -13.02
N THR A 393 3.96 -8.11 -13.86
CA THR A 393 4.00 -9.40 -14.55
C THR A 393 4.21 -10.52 -13.53
N LEU A 394 5.14 -10.36 -12.60
CA LEU A 394 5.34 -11.31 -11.49
C LEU A 394 4.08 -11.43 -10.64
N PHE A 395 3.40 -10.32 -10.35
CA PHE A 395 2.18 -10.33 -9.55
C PHE A 395 1.04 -11.10 -10.27
N LEU A 396 0.89 -10.92 -11.58
CA LEU A 396 -0.04 -11.68 -12.42
C LEU A 396 0.33 -13.17 -12.50
N ILE A 397 1.61 -13.51 -12.60
CA ILE A 397 2.08 -14.91 -12.56
C ILE A 397 1.66 -15.57 -11.24
N ILE A 398 1.87 -14.89 -10.10
CA ILE A 398 1.43 -15.41 -8.79
C ILE A 398 -0.09 -15.58 -8.74
N CYS A 399 -0.87 -14.63 -9.29
CA CYS A 399 -2.31 -14.78 -9.40
C CYS A 399 -2.72 -15.96 -10.29
N GLY A 400 -2.02 -16.19 -11.39
CA GLY A 400 -2.22 -17.34 -12.28
C GLY A 400 -1.95 -18.67 -11.59
N ILE A 401 -0.84 -18.78 -10.85
CA ILE A 401 -0.51 -19.96 -10.05
C ILE A 401 -1.59 -20.20 -8.99
N ARG A 402 -2.01 -19.15 -8.27
CA ARG A 402 -3.08 -19.25 -7.27
C ARG A 402 -4.42 -19.67 -7.86
N GLN A 403 -4.78 -19.17 -9.03
CA GLN A 403 -6.00 -19.61 -9.73
C GLN A 403 -5.92 -21.07 -10.14
N TYR A 404 -4.77 -21.51 -10.65
CA TYR A 404 -4.55 -22.91 -11.04
C TYR A 404 -4.65 -23.87 -9.83
N LEU A 405 -4.18 -23.44 -8.66
CA LEU A 405 -4.32 -24.16 -7.40
C LEU A 405 -5.71 -24.03 -6.73
N GLY A 406 -6.63 -23.25 -7.32
CA GLY A 406 -7.99 -23.09 -6.79
C GLY A 406 -8.12 -22.18 -5.57
N HIS A 407 -7.14 -21.30 -5.31
CA HIS A 407 -7.15 -20.41 -4.13
C HIS A 407 -8.05 -19.17 -4.31
N LEU A 408 -8.47 -18.85 -5.53
CA LEU A 408 -9.30 -17.67 -5.83
C LEU A 408 -10.74 -18.12 -6.04
N THR A 409 -11.69 -17.45 -5.39
CA THR A 409 -13.12 -17.74 -5.52
C THR A 409 -13.86 -16.55 -6.09
N LYS A 410 -15.07 -16.78 -6.60
CA LYS A 410 -15.96 -15.72 -7.13
C LYS A 410 -16.22 -14.60 -6.11
N GLU A 411 -16.26 -14.91 -4.82
CA GLU A 411 -16.58 -13.93 -3.77
C GLU A 411 -15.35 -13.37 -3.05
N HIS A 412 -14.19 -14.02 -3.21
CA HIS A 412 -12.96 -13.68 -2.53
C HIS A 412 -11.74 -13.82 -3.45
N HIS A 413 -11.36 -12.72 -4.09
CA HIS A 413 -10.21 -12.65 -5.02
C HIS A 413 -9.50 -11.29 -4.97
N VAL A 414 -9.37 -10.69 -3.78
CA VAL A 414 -8.75 -9.36 -3.57
C VAL A 414 -7.33 -9.27 -4.14
N GLY A 415 -6.54 -10.35 -4.05
CA GLY A 415 -5.19 -10.37 -4.63
C GLY A 415 -5.17 -10.23 -6.15
N PHE A 416 -6.17 -10.80 -6.83
CA PHE A 416 -6.33 -10.62 -8.28
C PHE A 416 -6.85 -9.20 -8.61
N GLU A 417 -7.79 -8.66 -7.83
CA GLU A 417 -8.25 -7.27 -7.99
C GLU A 417 -7.08 -6.29 -7.88
N ALA A 418 -6.20 -6.47 -6.88
CA ALA A 418 -4.99 -5.67 -6.73
C ALA A 418 -4.05 -5.79 -7.94
N ALA A 419 -3.79 -7.01 -8.43
CA ALA A 419 -2.97 -7.22 -9.61
C ALA A 419 -3.59 -6.56 -10.87
N ALA A 420 -4.91 -6.63 -11.04
CA ALA A 420 -5.61 -6.01 -12.15
C ALA A 420 -5.55 -4.47 -12.08
N TRP A 421 -5.75 -3.87 -10.91
CA TRP A 421 -5.60 -2.43 -10.72
C TRP A 421 -4.18 -1.95 -10.99
N TYR A 422 -3.17 -2.71 -10.52
CA TYR A 422 -1.77 -2.39 -10.77
C TYR A 422 -1.41 -2.51 -12.25
N TRP A 423 -1.88 -3.55 -12.93
CA TRP A 423 -1.65 -3.75 -14.36
C TRP A 423 -2.24 -2.60 -15.19
N HIS A 424 -3.49 -2.25 -14.92
CA HIS A 424 -4.14 -1.12 -15.58
C HIS A 424 -3.46 0.23 -15.26
N PHE A 425 -2.93 0.42 -14.04
CA PHE A 425 -2.09 1.58 -13.72
C PHE A 425 -0.84 1.63 -14.61
N VAL A 426 -0.15 0.50 -14.78
CA VAL A 426 1.02 0.38 -15.66
C VAL A 426 0.64 0.74 -17.11
N ASP A 427 -0.48 0.23 -17.62
CA ASP A 427 -0.99 0.56 -18.96
C ASP A 427 -1.16 2.07 -19.15
N VAL A 428 -1.81 2.75 -18.21
CA VAL A 428 -2.06 4.19 -18.27
C VAL A 428 -0.74 4.97 -18.25
N VAL A 429 0.20 4.60 -17.38
CA VAL A 429 1.53 5.25 -17.33
C VAL A 429 2.25 5.12 -18.68
N ARG A 430 2.17 3.95 -19.34
CA ARG A 430 2.79 3.77 -20.66
C ARG A 430 2.22 4.72 -21.71
N LEU A 431 0.90 4.94 -21.70
CA LEU A 431 0.25 5.88 -22.61
C LEU A 431 0.76 7.30 -22.40
N PHE A 432 0.87 7.74 -21.13
CA PHE A 432 1.45 9.04 -20.82
C PHE A 432 2.90 9.14 -21.29
N LEU A 433 3.74 8.12 -21.03
CA LEU A 433 5.13 8.09 -21.51
C LEU A 433 5.21 8.15 -23.04
N PHE A 434 4.37 7.40 -23.74
CA PHE A 434 4.33 7.40 -25.20
C PHE A 434 4.00 8.80 -25.74
N VAL A 435 2.94 9.43 -25.24
CA VAL A 435 2.53 10.75 -25.72
C VAL A 435 3.53 11.84 -25.34
N SER A 436 4.03 11.87 -24.10
CA SER A 436 4.88 12.96 -23.64
C SER A 436 6.33 12.84 -24.10
N ILE A 437 6.93 11.65 -24.00
CA ILE A 437 8.37 11.47 -24.26
C ILE A 437 8.61 11.12 -25.72
N TYR A 438 7.94 10.09 -26.24
CA TYR A 438 8.19 9.62 -27.60
C TYR A 438 7.56 10.58 -28.62
N TRP A 439 6.27 10.91 -28.47
CA TRP A 439 5.57 11.72 -29.46
C TRP A 439 5.92 13.20 -29.34
N TRP A 440 5.60 13.85 -28.22
CA TRP A 440 5.84 15.28 -28.05
C TRP A 440 7.33 15.60 -27.91
N GLY A 441 8.09 14.79 -27.15
CA GLY A 441 9.53 15.01 -26.96
C GLY A 441 10.40 14.72 -28.19
N GLY A 442 9.84 14.13 -29.25
CA GLY A 442 10.52 13.89 -30.53
C GLY A 442 10.15 14.88 -31.65
N ILE A 443 9.23 15.80 -31.39
CA ILE A 443 8.84 16.92 -32.29
C ILE A 443 9.60 18.17 -31.83
#